data_AF-A0A2J0JIU1-F1
#
_entry.id   AF-A0A2J0JIU1-F1
#
_cell.length_a   1.000
_cell.length_b   1.000
_cell.length_c   1.000
_cell.angle_alpha   90.00
_cell.angle_beta   90.00
_cell.angle_gamma   90.00
#
_symmetry.space_group_name_H-M   'P 1'
#
loop_
_entity.id
_entity.type
_entity.pdbx_description
1 polymer ?
#
loop_
_entity_poly.entity_id
_entity_poly.type
_entity_poly.pdbx_seq_one_letter_code
_entity_poly.pdbx_strand_id
1 'polypeptide(L)'
;MWNTNKKQKIAKTPNESKASYGAGCKKVMEIKICQNCKTEFVIEKEDFLFYKKIKVPPPTFCPDCRLQRRLVWMVNINLFKRKCNLCEKEVISMYNPKIPFKIYCHKCWWSDKWDARDYGKGYDFSKPFFEQWKELLQQTPILGLSIDTITGELSPYTNHCGQAKHC
;
A
#
# COMPACT_ATOMS: atom_id res chain seq x y z
N MET A 1 40.38 33.75 0.02
CA MET A 1 40.63 33.21 -1.35
C MET A 1 40.22 31.75 -1.40
N TRP A 2 38.99 31.44 -1.81
CA TRP A 2 38.62 30.13 -2.37
C TRP A 2 37.60 30.41 -3.48
N ASN A 3 38.00 30.10 -4.71
CA ASN A 3 37.33 30.48 -5.95
C ASN A 3 36.24 29.44 -6.26
N THR A 4 34.96 29.77 -6.10
CA THR A 4 33.82 28.90 -6.44
C THR A 4 33.19 29.32 -7.75
N ASN A 5 33.89 29.06 -8.86
CA ASN A 5 33.32 29.13 -10.19
C ASN A 5 33.56 27.82 -10.93
N LYS A 6 32.80 26.78 -10.54
CA LYS A 6 32.59 25.58 -11.36
C LYS A 6 31.10 25.37 -11.51
N LYS A 7 30.54 25.85 -12.63
CA LYS A 7 29.21 25.47 -13.09
C LYS A 7 29.19 23.94 -13.21
N GLN A 8 28.45 23.27 -12.33
CA GLN A 8 28.18 21.85 -12.44
C GLN A 8 27.41 21.64 -13.75
N LYS A 9 28.00 20.88 -14.69
CA LYS A 9 27.29 20.40 -15.87
C LYS A 9 26.29 19.35 -15.39
N ILE A 10 25.01 19.70 -15.38
CA ILE A 10 23.92 18.75 -15.21
C ILE A 10 24.00 17.78 -16.39
N ALA A 11 24.28 16.51 -16.10
CA ALA A 11 24.23 15.46 -17.11
C ALA A 11 22.78 15.34 -17.61
N LYS A 12 22.56 15.67 -18.88
CA LYS A 12 21.28 15.39 -19.53
C LYS A 12 21.16 13.88 -19.65
N THR A 13 20.09 13.30 -19.08
CA THR A 13 19.70 11.93 -19.36
C THR A 13 19.56 11.76 -20.88
N PRO A 14 20.13 10.71 -21.48
CA PRO A 14 19.89 10.43 -22.89
C PRO A 14 18.37 10.34 -23.12
N ASN A 15 17.88 11.02 -24.15
CA ASN A 15 16.50 10.87 -24.62
C ASN A 15 16.22 9.38 -24.84
N GLU A 16 15.40 8.77 -23.97
CA GLU A 16 14.92 7.39 -24.11
C GLU A 16 13.87 7.25 -25.22
N SER A 17 13.99 8.00 -26.31
CA SER A 17 13.03 7.99 -27.41
C SER A 17 13.48 7.21 -28.64
N LYS A 18 14.60 6.49 -28.60
CA LYS A 18 15.09 5.70 -29.75
C LYS A 18 15.76 4.37 -29.41
N ALA A 19 15.18 3.58 -28.51
CA ALA A 19 15.37 2.12 -28.58
C ALA A 19 14.47 1.57 -29.71
N SER A 20 14.89 1.79 -30.96
CA SER A 20 14.28 1.13 -32.12
C SER A 20 14.67 -0.34 -32.10
N TYR A 21 13.81 -1.19 -31.51
CA TYR A 21 13.88 -2.63 -31.75
C TYR A 21 13.43 -2.90 -33.18
N GLY A 22 14.43 -2.98 -34.07
CA GLY A 22 14.25 -3.43 -35.44
C GLY A 22 13.88 -4.91 -35.50
N ALA A 23 13.26 -5.27 -36.62
CA ALA A 23 12.87 -6.60 -37.09
C ALA A 23 11.44 -7.07 -36.77
N GLY A 24 10.49 -6.63 -37.59
CA GLY A 24 9.70 -7.53 -38.44
C GLY A 24 8.84 -8.65 -37.82
N CYS A 25 8.52 -8.62 -36.53
CA CYS A 25 7.58 -9.58 -35.95
C CYS A 25 6.20 -8.91 -35.85
N LYS A 26 5.22 -9.38 -36.65
CA LYS A 26 3.81 -8.94 -36.62
C LYS A 26 3.38 -8.69 -35.16
N LYS A 27 3.13 -7.44 -34.75
CA LYS A 27 2.64 -7.11 -33.39
C LYS A 27 1.22 -7.64 -33.21
N VAL A 28 1.08 -8.92 -32.92
CA VAL A 28 -0.15 -9.49 -32.36
C VAL A 28 -0.22 -9.01 -30.90
N MET A 29 -0.80 -7.84 -30.73
CA MET A 29 -1.26 -7.34 -29.43
C MET A 29 -2.67 -7.85 -29.21
N GLU A 30 -3.01 -8.25 -27.99
CA GLU A 30 -4.37 -8.64 -27.65
C GLU A 30 -5.07 -7.47 -26.94
N ILE A 31 -6.19 -7.02 -27.50
CA ILE A 31 -7.06 -6.03 -26.86
C ILE A 31 -8.05 -6.82 -26.00
N LYS A 32 -8.08 -6.53 -24.70
CA LYS A 32 -9.03 -7.10 -23.74
C LYS A 32 -9.90 -6.03 -23.13
N ILE A 33 -11.11 -6.42 -22.76
CA ILE A 33 -12.04 -5.56 -22.02
C ILE A 33 -11.87 -5.82 -20.52
N CYS A 34 -11.63 -4.77 -19.75
CA CYS A 34 -11.50 -4.87 -18.30
C CYS A 34 -12.81 -5.33 -17.65
N GLN A 35 -12.74 -6.33 -16.76
CA GLN A 35 -13.91 -6.85 -16.08
C GLN A 35 -14.62 -5.80 -15.19
N ASN A 36 -13.87 -4.85 -14.61
CA ASN A 36 -14.39 -3.84 -13.69
C ASN A 36 -14.91 -2.59 -14.41
N CYS A 37 -14.02 -1.80 -15.01
CA CYS A 37 -14.37 -0.52 -15.62
C CYS A 37 -14.85 -0.61 -17.07
N LYS A 38 -14.88 -1.81 -17.66
CA LYS A 38 -15.33 -2.08 -19.03
C LYS A 38 -14.55 -1.35 -20.12
N THR A 39 -13.42 -0.72 -19.79
CA THR A 39 -12.53 -0.11 -20.77
C THR A 39 -11.60 -1.14 -21.39
N GLU A 40 -11.21 -0.88 -22.64
CA GLU A 40 -10.22 -1.67 -23.35
C GLU A 40 -8.82 -1.43 -22.79
N PHE A 41 -8.00 -2.47 -22.76
CA PHE A 41 -6.58 -2.38 -22.46
C PHE A 41 -5.80 -3.38 -23.28
N VAL A 42 -4.54 -3.06 -23.54
CA VAL A 42 -3.64 -3.86 -24.38
C VAL A 42 -2.76 -4.73 -23.51
N ILE A 43 -2.58 -5.99 -23.92
CA ILE A 43 -1.54 -6.88 -23.39
C ILE A 43 -0.51 -7.10 -24.48
N GLU A 44 0.76 -6.81 -24.17
CA GLU A 44 1.86 -6.96 -25.11
C GLU A 44 2.28 -8.44 -25.21
N LYS A 45 3.02 -8.81 -26.27
CA LYS A 45 3.44 -10.21 -26.47
C LYS A 45 4.39 -10.68 -25.38
N GLU A 46 5.27 -9.78 -25.01
CA GLU A 46 6.29 -9.94 -23.99
C GLU A 46 5.63 -10.24 -22.64
N ASP A 47 4.46 -9.64 -22.38
CA ASP A 47 3.66 -9.93 -21.18
C ASP A 47 3.18 -11.39 -21.16
N PHE A 48 2.74 -11.95 -22.29
CA PHE A 48 2.33 -13.37 -22.35
C PHE A 48 3.49 -14.31 -22.08
N LEU A 49 4.68 -14.02 -22.60
CA LEU A 49 5.88 -14.79 -22.30
C LEU A 49 6.24 -14.71 -20.82
N PHE A 50 6.10 -13.53 -20.21
CA PHE A 50 6.28 -13.34 -18.78
C PHE A 50 5.27 -14.17 -17.96
N TYR A 51 3.96 -14.04 -18.24
CA TYR A 51 2.92 -14.78 -17.53
C TYR A 51 3.10 -16.30 -17.66
N LYS A 52 3.50 -16.80 -18.83
CA LYS A 52 3.84 -18.21 -19.03
C LYS A 52 5.06 -18.64 -18.20
N LYS A 53 6.10 -17.81 -18.12
CA LYS A 53 7.31 -18.08 -17.32
C LYS A 53 7.00 -18.22 -15.84
N ILE A 54 6.15 -17.33 -15.30
CA ILE A 54 5.75 -17.37 -13.88
C ILE A 54 4.54 -18.29 -13.60
N LYS A 55 4.04 -19.00 -14.63
CA LYS A 55 2.91 -19.94 -14.56
C LYS A 55 1.61 -19.34 -14.02
N VAL A 56 1.28 -18.12 -14.43
CA VAL A 56 0.01 -17.45 -14.07
C VAL A 56 -0.80 -17.07 -15.32
N PRO A 57 -2.13 -16.97 -15.24
CA PRO A 57 -2.94 -16.50 -16.35
C PRO A 57 -2.75 -14.99 -16.60
N PRO A 58 -2.96 -14.52 -17.84
CA PRO A 58 -2.94 -13.10 -18.16
C PRO A 58 -4.07 -12.34 -17.43
N PRO A 59 -3.91 -11.02 -17.19
CA PRO A 59 -4.85 -10.24 -16.40
C PRO A 59 -6.22 -10.09 -17.06
N THR A 60 -7.27 -10.11 -16.24
CA THR A 60 -8.65 -9.77 -16.62
C THR A 60 -9.03 -8.32 -16.30
N PHE A 61 -8.18 -7.63 -15.53
CA PHE A 61 -8.36 -6.24 -15.12
C PHE A 61 -7.28 -5.37 -15.77
N CYS A 62 -7.66 -4.16 -16.19
CA CYS A 62 -6.71 -3.17 -16.69
C CYS A 62 -5.67 -2.78 -15.62
N PRO A 63 -4.52 -2.21 -16.02
CA PRO A 63 -3.48 -1.77 -15.09
C PRO A 63 -4.01 -0.91 -13.94
N ASP A 64 -4.89 0.05 -14.21
CA ASP A 64 -5.43 0.96 -13.20
C ASP A 64 -6.33 0.26 -12.19
N CYS A 65 -7.23 -0.63 -12.65
CA CYS A 65 -8.06 -1.42 -11.75
C CYS A 65 -7.22 -2.36 -10.88
N ARG A 66 -6.14 -2.93 -11.43
CA ARG A 66 -5.20 -3.73 -10.63
C ARG A 66 -4.47 -2.88 -9.60
N LEU A 67 -4.09 -1.66 -9.96
CA LEU A 67 -3.45 -0.71 -9.05
C LEU A 67 -4.40 -0.33 -7.92
N GLN A 68 -5.65 0.04 -8.21
CA GLN A 68 -6.66 0.35 -7.18
C GLN A 68 -6.86 -0.81 -6.21
N ARG A 69 -6.96 -2.05 -6.70
CA ARG A 69 -7.07 -3.26 -5.84
C ARG A 69 -5.84 -3.47 -4.98
N ARG A 70 -4.65 -3.14 -5.48
CA ARG A 70 -3.39 -3.22 -4.72
C ARG A 70 -3.34 -2.14 -3.63
N LEU A 71 -3.83 -0.95 -3.94
CA LEU A 71 -3.78 0.22 -3.05
C LEU A 71 -4.96 0.30 -2.07
N VAL A 72 -5.98 -0.58 -2.17
CA VAL A 72 -7.17 -0.54 -1.31
C VAL A 72 -6.84 -0.58 0.19
N TRP A 73 -5.74 -1.24 0.55
CA TRP A 73 -5.27 -1.34 1.94
C TRP A 73 -4.17 -0.33 2.30
N MET A 74 -3.68 0.46 1.34
CA MET A 74 -2.64 1.47 1.58
C MET A 74 -3.26 2.83 1.88
N VAL A 75 -3.50 3.11 3.16
CA VAL A 75 -3.95 4.43 3.64
C VAL A 75 -2.75 5.20 4.18
N ASN A 76 -1.81 5.60 3.32
CA ASN A 76 -0.54 6.16 3.78
C ASN A 76 -0.43 7.69 3.67
N ILE A 77 -1.44 8.35 3.09
CA ILE A 77 -1.30 9.75 2.64
C ILE A 77 -1.81 10.75 3.69
N ASN A 78 -2.86 10.39 4.43
CA ASN A 78 -3.50 11.30 5.38
C ASN A 78 -3.28 10.86 6.82
N LEU A 79 -2.94 11.81 7.68
CA LEU A 79 -2.77 11.61 9.11
C LEU A 79 -3.90 12.31 9.86
N PHE A 80 -4.50 11.60 10.81
CA PHE A 80 -5.62 12.07 11.61
C PHE A 80 -5.29 11.97 13.09
N LYS A 81 -5.79 12.94 13.86
CA LYS A 81 -5.86 12.82 15.32
C LYS A 81 -7.00 11.89 15.69
N ARG A 82 -6.72 10.88 16.52
CA ARG A 82 -7.73 9.99 17.10
C ARG A 82 -7.28 9.47 18.45
N LYS A 83 -8.23 8.97 19.24
CA LYS A 83 -7.91 8.27 20.49
C LYS A 83 -7.46 6.83 20.20
N CYS A 84 -6.42 6.38 20.90
CA CYS A 84 -6.02 4.99 20.92
C CYS A 84 -7.09 4.14 21.61
N ASN A 85 -7.50 3.01 21.01
CA ASN A 85 -8.53 2.15 21.58
C ASN A 85 -8.06 1.32 22.79
N LEU A 86 -6.77 1.36 23.16
CA LEU A 86 -6.23 0.65 24.33
C LEU A 86 -5.90 1.57 25.51
N CYS A 87 -5.23 2.69 25.25
CA CYS A 87 -4.79 3.62 26.31
C CYS A 87 -5.54 4.96 26.33
N GLU A 88 -6.48 5.15 25.41
CA GLU A 88 -7.36 6.32 25.29
C GLU A 88 -6.68 7.67 25.04
N LYS A 89 -5.35 7.69 24.97
CA LYS A 89 -4.56 8.89 24.63
C LYS A 89 -4.82 9.32 23.19
N GLU A 90 -4.83 10.63 22.97
CA GLU A 90 -4.90 11.21 21.63
C GLU A 90 -3.56 11.03 20.92
N VAL A 91 -3.61 10.42 19.73
CA VAL A 91 -2.45 10.07 18.92
C VAL A 91 -2.70 10.37 17.45
N ILE A 92 -1.61 10.46 16.68
CA ILE A 92 -1.67 10.52 15.23
C ILE A 92 -1.82 9.09 14.67
N SER A 93 -2.63 8.94 13.63
CA SER A 93 -2.90 7.67 12.96
C SER A 93 -3.25 7.88 11.50
N MET A 94 -2.97 6.88 10.66
CA MET A 94 -3.37 6.83 9.26
C MET A 94 -4.90 6.74 9.05
N TYR A 95 -5.59 6.20 10.04
CA TYR A 95 -7.02 5.92 9.96
C TYR A 95 -7.87 7.08 10.46
N ASN A 96 -8.84 7.49 9.64
CA ASN A 96 -9.84 8.47 10.01
C ASN A 96 -10.63 8.00 11.27
N PRO A 97 -10.89 8.88 12.25
CA PRO A 97 -11.62 8.52 13.48
C PRO A 97 -13.05 8.01 13.25
N LYS A 98 -13.66 8.26 12.07
CA LYS A 98 -14.98 7.73 11.70
C LYS A 98 -14.98 6.24 11.37
N ILE A 99 -13.82 5.63 11.17
CA ILE A 99 -13.70 4.23 10.78
C ILE A 99 -13.92 3.33 12.02
N PRO A 100 -14.73 2.26 11.94
CA PRO A 100 -15.14 1.45 13.09
C PRO A 100 -14.05 0.47 13.60
N PHE A 101 -12.84 0.50 13.05
CA PHE A 101 -11.76 -0.39 13.46
C PHE A 101 -11.12 0.05 14.78
N LYS A 102 -10.73 -0.94 15.60
CA LYS A 102 -9.89 -0.71 16.77
C LYS A 102 -8.48 -0.37 16.31
N ILE A 103 -8.00 0.82 16.64
CA ILE A 103 -6.66 1.27 16.29
C ILE A 103 -5.82 1.47 17.55
N TYR A 104 -4.64 0.87 17.58
CA TYR A 104 -3.67 1.03 18.66
C TYR A 104 -2.54 1.96 18.22
N CYS A 105 -2.11 2.81 19.15
CA CYS A 105 -0.90 3.59 18.95
C CYS A 105 0.33 2.68 18.90
N HIS A 106 1.41 3.17 18.29
CA HIS A 106 2.66 2.42 18.15
C HIS A 106 3.13 1.79 19.48
N LYS A 107 3.14 2.56 20.57
CA LYS A 107 3.55 2.08 21.90
C LYS A 107 2.65 0.98 22.47
N CYS A 108 1.35 1.03 22.21
CA CYS A 108 0.40 0.02 22.67
C CYS A 108 0.47 -1.25 21.83
N TRP A 109 0.65 -1.08 20.51
CA TRP A 109 0.78 -2.20 19.58
C TRP A 109 1.94 -3.12 19.95
N TRP A 110 3.10 -2.56 20.29
CA TRP A 110 4.29 -3.32 20.70
C TRP A 110 4.40 -3.56 22.22
N SER A 111 3.30 -3.41 22.97
CA SER A 111 3.28 -3.69 24.41
C SER A 111 2.59 -5.02 24.70
N ASP A 112 2.89 -5.61 25.85
CA ASP A 112 2.27 -6.85 26.34
C ASP A 112 0.84 -6.65 26.88
N LYS A 113 0.19 -5.53 26.54
CA LYS A 113 -1.14 -5.17 27.06
C LYS A 113 -2.31 -5.76 26.25
N TRP A 114 -2.03 -6.48 25.18
CA TRP A 114 -3.03 -7.12 24.33
C TRP A 114 -2.44 -8.38 23.66
N ASP A 115 -3.28 -9.36 23.35
CA ASP A 115 -2.87 -10.57 22.63
C ASP A 115 -3.65 -10.69 21.30
N ALA A 116 -2.96 -11.17 20.25
CA ALA A 116 -3.55 -11.45 18.95
C ALA A 116 -4.61 -12.57 18.99
N ARG A 117 -4.66 -13.36 20.07
CA ARG A 117 -5.63 -14.45 20.27
C ARG A 117 -6.95 -13.98 20.89
N ASP A 118 -6.99 -12.79 21.49
CA ASP A 118 -8.13 -12.32 22.28
C ASP A 118 -9.42 -12.11 21.45
N TYR A 119 -9.29 -11.85 20.16
CA TYR A 119 -10.42 -11.64 19.24
C TYR A 119 -10.75 -12.88 18.40
N GLY A 120 -10.18 -14.05 18.74
CA GLY A 120 -10.48 -15.31 18.08
C GLY A 120 -11.96 -15.68 18.23
N LYS A 121 -12.59 -16.07 17.11
CA LYS A 121 -14.00 -16.46 17.07
C LYS A 121 -14.16 -17.75 16.28
N GLY A 122 -15.00 -18.67 16.78
CA GLY A 122 -15.39 -19.86 16.03
C GLY A 122 -16.21 -19.50 14.80
N TYR A 123 -16.08 -20.30 13.74
CA TYR A 123 -16.85 -20.09 12.51
C TYR A 123 -18.26 -20.66 12.65
N ASP A 124 -19.27 -19.84 12.34
CA ASP A 124 -20.69 -20.19 12.40
C ASP A 124 -21.21 -20.43 10.97
N PHE A 125 -21.51 -21.69 10.63
CA PHE A 125 -22.00 -22.06 9.29
C PHE A 125 -23.41 -21.54 9.00
N SER A 126 -24.15 -21.06 10.01
CA SER A 126 -25.49 -20.48 9.82
C SER A 126 -25.46 -19.05 9.30
N LYS A 127 -24.30 -18.37 9.35
CA LYS A 127 -24.14 -16.96 8.96
C LYS A 127 -23.31 -16.79 7.68
N PRO A 128 -23.59 -15.77 6.86
CA PRO A 128 -22.75 -15.43 5.72
C PRO A 128 -21.30 -15.14 6.14
N PHE A 129 -20.34 -15.66 5.37
CA PHE A 129 -18.90 -15.50 5.64
C PHE A 129 -18.49 -14.03 5.79
N PHE A 130 -18.92 -13.16 4.87
CA PHE A 130 -18.47 -11.76 4.86
C PHE A 130 -18.99 -10.94 6.05
N GLU A 131 -20.11 -11.33 6.64
CA GLU A 131 -20.61 -10.68 7.86
C GLU A 131 -19.73 -11.04 9.06
N GLN A 132 -19.46 -12.34 9.24
CA GLN A 132 -18.56 -12.81 10.29
C GLN A 132 -17.14 -12.25 10.13
N TRP A 133 -16.66 -12.18 8.89
CA TRP A 133 -15.36 -11.57 8.57
C TRP A 133 -15.33 -10.08 8.90
N LYS A 134 -16.41 -9.33 8.57
CA LYS A 134 -16.53 -7.92 8.92
C LYS A 134 -16.52 -7.70 10.43
N GLU A 135 -17.26 -8.52 11.18
CA GLU A 135 -17.26 -8.49 12.65
C GLU A 135 -15.86 -8.73 13.21
N LEU A 136 -15.16 -9.76 12.70
CA LEU A 136 -13.80 -10.09 13.11
C LEU A 136 -12.84 -8.92 12.81
N LEU A 137 -12.91 -8.34 11.62
CA LEU A 137 -12.08 -7.18 11.24
C LEU A 137 -12.32 -5.96 12.14
N GLN A 138 -13.57 -5.72 12.57
CA GLN A 138 -13.90 -4.63 13.48
C GLN A 138 -13.35 -4.85 14.90
N GLN A 139 -13.24 -6.11 15.32
CA GLN A 139 -12.70 -6.46 16.64
C GLN A 139 -11.17 -6.59 16.66
N THR A 140 -10.56 -6.88 15.52
CA THR A 140 -9.11 -7.04 15.35
C THR A 140 -8.43 -5.68 15.45
N PRO A 141 -7.49 -5.49 16.39
CA PRO A 141 -6.72 -4.26 16.46
C PRO A 141 -5.83 -4.07 15.23
N ILE A 142 -5.65 -2.82 14.80
CA ILE A 142 -4.74 -2.44 13.72
C ILE A 142 -3.75 -1.38 14.23
N LEU A 143 -2.50 -1.47 13.79
CA LEU A 143 -1.46 -0.50 14.08
C LEU A 143 -1.80 0.87 13.44
N GLY A 144 -1.89 1.93 14.25
CA GLY A 144 -2.24 3.26 13.78
C GLY A 144 -1.16 3.99 12.98
N LEU A 145 0.12 3.78 13.33
CA LEU A 145 1.30 4.30 12.63
C LEU A 145 2.42 3.26 12.63
N SER A 146 3.00 3.02 11.46
CA SER A 146 4.15 2.15 11.30
C SER A 146 5.45 2.95 11.41
N ILE A 147 5.86 3.23 12.64
CA ILE A 147 7.11 3.93 12.98
C ILE A 147 7.88 3.11 14.03
N ASP A 148 9.10 3.50 14.38
CA ASP A 148 9.78 2.99 15.58
C ASP A 148 9.56 3.92 16.80
N THR A 149 9.94 3.44 17.99
CA THR A 149 9.71 4.15 19.25
C THR A 149 10.39 5.52 19.28
N ILE A 150 11.60 5.62 18.75
CA ILE A 150 12.40 6.87 18.74
C ILE A 150 11.75 7.87 17.77
N THR A 151 11.42 7.42 16.57
CA THR A 151 10.74 8.19 15.53
C THR A 151 9.38 8.69 16.01
N GLY A 152 8.62 7.84 16.69
CA GLY A 152 7.31 8.24 17.22
C GLY A 152 7.35 9.28 18.33
N GLU A 153 8.50 9.44 18.99
CA GLU A 153 8.70 10.48 20.01
C GLU A 153 9.23 11.79 19.41
N LEU A 154 10.20 11.70 18.49
CA LEU A 154 10.86 12.88 17.92
C LEU A 154 10.15 13.45 16.68
N SER A 155 9.38 12.62 15.98
CA SER A 155 8.73 12.93 14.70
C SER A 155 7.33 12.28 14.62
N PRO A 156 6.37 12.73 15.45
CA PRO A 156 5.06 12.08 15.62
C PRO A 156 4.12 12.19 14.39
N TYR A 157 4.51 12.96 13.38
CA TYR A 157 3.74 13.17 12.13
C TYR A 157 4.32 12.40 10.94
N THR A 158 5.03 11.31 11.21
CA THR A 158 5.60 10.43 10.18
C THR A 158 4.93 9.07 10.19
N ASN A 159 4.94 8.38 9.04
CA ASN A 159 4.44 7.03 8.89
C ASN A 159 5.32 6.26 7.89
N HIS A 160 5.52 4.96 8.12
CA HIS A 160 6.48 4.13 7.39
C HIS A 160 7.89 4.75 7.38
N CYS A 161 8.26 5.37 8.49
CA CYS A 161 9.54 6.03 8.69
C CYS A 161 10.25 5.43 9.90
N GLY A 162 11.55 5.23 9.79
CA GLY A 162 12.39 4.74 10.87
C GLY A 162 13.63 5.62 11.04
N GLN A 163 14.08 5.74 12.28
CA GLN A 163 15.24 6.50 12.71
C GLN A 163 15.22 8.00 12.32
N ALA A 164 14.04 8.55 12.03
CA ALA A 164 13.89 9.98 11.77
C ALA A 164 14.04 10.77 13.07
N LYS A 165 14.83 11.84 13.00
CA LYS A 165 15.08 12.75 14.11
C LYS A 165 14.61 14.13 13.69
N HIS A 166 13.63 14.69 14.40
CA HIS A 166 13.18 16.08 14.24
C HIS A 166 12.67 16.45 12.83
N CYS A 167 11.96 15.54 12.18
CA CYS A 167 11.07 15.81 11.06
C CYS A 167 9.72 16.34 11.53
#